data_AF-A0A960PPK5-F1
#
_entry.id   AF-A0A960PPK5-F1
#
_cell.length_a   1.000
_cell.length_b   1.000
_cell.length_c   1.000
_cell.angle_alpha   90.00
_cell.angle_beta   90.00
_cell.angle_gamma   90.00
#
_symmetry.space_group_name_H-M   'P 1'
#
loop_
_entity.id
_entity.type
_entity.pdbx_description
1 polymer ?
#
loop_
_entity_poly.entity_id
_entity_poly.type
_entity_poly.pdbx_seq_one_letter_code
_entity_poly.pdbx_strand_id
1 'polypeptide(L)'
;MRGRLRSNLLSSAALALTLALTAAPARADFLDSYKAGVKAAENGDWATVRDRMSEAVAEQPQEDARLGKRLYLRRYIPYYFLGRAKFELGDCRGALEAWDTSESQGVIQRFPEHGELADFRATCQERAATLARQVKEAKDALQQAEGAGELLNGLPTPEMRGFWDVGPESLALQSARAGERLEAARKSFAGRGDPADPAALRQTRALAEEARESFERVRALADQRLEEALATLSSLEESLEPLRRRAQRSLANIAYLRPYPPGLADSVTRLEALLAASQNLRPSTSTSDLERLRKNLEDTLNGLERQSQTPPRALMTAAEAFFSGRYDDVLSELDGVDLKSSEAAAHAHLFLAAARFALYVGSGERKLELLAAARRDVLACQAANPRRRPDQRAFSPRFVEFFEAQVGGREGSG
;
A
#
# COMPACT_ATOMS: atom_id res chain seq x y z
N MET A 1 18.46 -35.40 -10.50
CA MET A 1 18.28 -36.16 -9.25
C MET A 1 16.78 -36.39 -9.09
N ARG A 2 16.14 -37.48 -9.56
CA ARG A 2 16.13 -38.89 -9.08
C ARG A 2 15.86 -39.05 -7.57
N GLY A 3 14.64 -39.48 -7.23
CA GLY A 3 14.23 -40.06 -5.93
C GLY A 3 12.71 -40.33 -5.90
N ARG A 4 12.21 -41.50 -6.33
CA ARG A 4 11.93 -42.74 -5.55
C ARG A 4 10.75 -42.58 -4.56
N LEU A 5 9.58 -43.17 -4.85
CA LEU A 5 9.11 -44.53 -4.50
C LEU A 5 8.59 -44.69 -3.07
N ARG A 6 7.32 -45.17 -2.95
CA ARG A 6 6.70 -46.07 -1.95
C ARG A 6 5.17 -46.00 -2.18
N SER A 7 4.43 -46.98 -2.72
CA SER A 7 4.38 -48.45 -2.58
C SER A 7 4.26 -48.89 -1.12
N ASN A 8 3.03 -49.24 -0.70
CA ASN A 8 2.66 -50.14 0.41
C ASN A 8 1.26 -50.71 0.06
N LEU A 9 1.15 -51.95 -0.44
CA LEU A 9 1.02 -53.22 0.32
C LEU A 9 -0.33 -53.29 1.06
N LEU A 10 -1.35 -53.96 0.51
CA LEU A 10 -1.65 -55.40 0.68
C LEU A 10 -1.53 -55.87 2.13
N SER A 11 -2.67 -56.15 2.77
CA SER A 11 -2.76 -57.06 3.92
C SER A 11 -4.19 -57.61 4.09
N SER A 12 -4.29 -58.88 3.71
CA SER A 12 -4.90 -59.98 4.45
C SER A 12 -6.39 -59.95 4.79
N ALA A 13 -7.09 -60.85 4.09
CA ALA A 13 -8.33 -61.51 4.42
C ALA A 13 -8.39 -62.04 5.88
N ALA A 14 -9.54 -61.81 6.52
CA ALA A 14 -10.06 -62.65 7.60
C ALA A 14 -11.58 -62.76 7.43
N LEU A 15 -12.01 -63.89 6.85
CA LEU A 15 -13.39 -64.26 6.60
C LEU A 15 -13.98 -64.82 7.91
N ALA A 16 -14.61 -63.98 8.72
CA ALA A 16 -15.40 -64.41 9.87
C ALA A 16 -16.88 -64.40 9.48
N LEU A 17 -17.41 -65.60 9.19
CA LEU A 17 -18.80 -65.84 8.83
C LEU A 17 -19.66 -65.88 10.10
N THR A 18 -20.02 -64.70 10.62
CA THR A 18 -20.90 -64.55 11.79
C THR A 18 -22.36 -64.65 11.32
N LEU A 19 -23.01 -65.79 11.54
CA LEU A 19 -24.45 -65.98 11.38
C LEU A 19 -25.20 -65.15 12.44
N ALA A 20 -25.55 -63.91 12.11
CA ALA A 20 -26.50 -63.13 12.89
C ALA A 20 -27.92 -63.55 12.50
N LEU A 21 -28.64 -64.25 13.39
CA LEU A 21 -30.09 -64.38 13.31
C LEU A 21 -30.70 -62.98 13.47
N THR A 22 -30.93 -62.29 12.35
CA THR A 22 -31.73 -61.07 12.34
C THR A 22 -33.18 -61.47 12.59
N ALA A 23 -33.66 -61.24 13.82
CA ALA A 23 -35.09 -61.26 14.10
C ALA A 23 -35.77 -60.34 13.09
N ALA A 24 -36.62 -60.91 12.23
CA ALA A 24 -37.41 -60.11 11.31
C ALA A 24 -38.30 -59.19 12.16
N PRO A 25 -38.20 -57.86 12.04
CA PRO A 25 -39.13 -56.98 12.73
C PRO A 25 -40.55 -57.37 12.32
N ALA A 26 -41.44 -57.49 13.31
CA ALA A 26 -42.82 -57.85 13.10
C ALA A 26 -43.46 -56.86 12.11
N ARG A 27 -43.72 -57.31 10.87
CA ARG A 27 -44.18 -56.51 9.72
C ARG A 27 -45.67 -56.11 9.79
N ALA A 28 -46.18 -55.76 10.96
CA ALA A 28 -47.62 -55.56 11.17
C ALA A 28 -48.03 -54.12 11.50
N ASP A 29 -47.10 -53.17 11.63
CA ASP A 29 -47.37 -51.87 12.27
C ASP A 29 -47.58 -50.69 11.30
N PHE A 30 -47.25 -50.85 10.01
CA PHE A 30 -47.46 -49.79 8.99
C PHE A 30 -48.88 -49.21 8.99
N LEU A 31 -49.88 -50.02 9.34
CA LEU A 31 -51.28 -49.63 9.38
C LEU A 31 -51.57 -48.65 10.51
N ASP A 32 -50.94 -48.86 11.67
CA ASP A 32 -51.13 -48.01 12.83
C ASP A 32 -50.33 -46.72 12.68
N SER A 33 -49.11 -46.77 12.13
CA SER A 33 -48.38 -45.57 11.69
C SER A 33 -49.22 -44.77 10.69
N TYR A 34 -49.82 -45.42 9.67
CA TYR A 34 -50.67 -44.72 8.71
C TYR A 34 -51.91 -44.09 9.35
N LYS A 35 -52.64 -44.82 10.21
CA LYS A 35 -53.81 -44.27 10.92
C LYS A 35 -53.43 -43.08 11.81
N ALA A 36 -52.32 -43.22 12.55
CA ALA A 36 -51.79 -42.15 13.39
C ALA A 36 -51.42 -40.93 12.54
N GLY A 37 -50.80 -41.14 11.38
CA GLY A 37 -50.47 -40.09 10.42
C GLY A 37 -51.70 -39.41 9.83
N VAL A 38 -52.73 -40.16 9.43
CA VAL A 38 -53.99 -39.55 8.92
C VAL A 38 -54.67 -38.73 10.01
N LYS A 39 -54.76 -39.25 11.24
CA LYS A 39 -55.31 -38.52 12.38
C LYS A 39 -54.49 -37.26 12.70
N ALA A 40 -53.16 -37.33 12.59
CA ALA A 40 -52.30 -36.17 12.75
C ALA A 40 -52.55 -35.12 11.65
N ALA A 41 -52.78 -35.55 10.40
CA ALA A 41 -53.09 -34.65 9.29
C ALA A 41 -54.44 -33.93 9.50
N GLU A 42 -55.45 -34.64 10.01
CA GLU A 42 -56.74 -34.05 10.40
C GLU A 42 -56.59 -32.99 11.49
N ASN A 43 -55.59 -33.15 12.37
CA ASN A 43 -55.26 -32.19 13.44
C ASN A 43 -54.28 -31.09 13.00
N GLY A 44 -53.77 -31.14 11.76
CA GLY A 44 -52.75 -30.21 11.27
C GLY A 44 -51.35 -30.40 11.87
N ASP A 45 -51.06 -31.54 12.51
CA ASP A 45 -49.75 -31.87 13.08
C ASP A 45 -48.82 -32.47 12.01
N TRP A 46 -48.36 -31.62 11.09
CA TRP A 46 -47.61 -32.04 9.91
C TRP A 46 -46.26 -32.69 10.23
N ALA A 47 -45.63 -32.34 11.36
CA ALA A 47 -44.40 -33.00 11.82
C ALA A 47 -44.67 -34.47 12.12
N THR A 48 -45.72 -34.76 12.88
CA THR A 48 -46.15 -36.13 13.14
C THR A 48 -46.60 -36.84 11.87
N VAL A 49 -47.29 -36.16 10.93
CA VAL A 49 -47.64 -36.77 9.63
C VAL A 49 -46.38 -37.20 8.87
N ARG A 50 -45.37 -36.34 8.76
CA ARG A 50 -44.11 -36.66 8.07
C ARG A 50 -43.47 -37.90 8.67
N ASP A 51 -43.34 -37.94 10.00
CA ASP A 51 -42.65 -39.04 10.68
C ASP A 51 -43.44 -40.35 10.53
N ARG A 52 -44.76 -40.33 10.78
CA ARG A 52 -45.63 -41.50 10.67
C ARG A 52 -45.81 -42.00 9.24
N MET A 53 -45.90 -41.12 8.26
CA MET A 53 -45.96 -41.52 6.86
C MET A 53 -44.61 -42.07 6.39
N SER A 54 -43.49 -41.54 6.89
CA SER A 54 -42.16 -42.08 6.60
C SER A 54 -41.98 -43.50 7.15
N GLU A 55 -42.42 -43.76 8.38
CA GLU A 55 -42.49 -45.11 8.96
C GLU A 55 -43.35 -46.04 8.10
N ALA A 56 -44.57 -45.59 7.75
CA ALA A 56 -45.51 -46.39 6.96
C ALA A 56 -44.94 -46.77 5.58
N VAL A 57 -44.30 -45.84 4.85
CA VAL A 57 -43.69 -46.16 3.54
C VAL A 57 -42.41 -46.98 3.65
N ALA A 58 -41.68 -46.89 4.77
CA ALA A 58 -40.51 -47.72 5.01
C ALA A 58 -40.88 -49.20 5.17
N GLU A 59 -42.05 -49.47 5.77
CA GLU A 59 -42.57 -50.83 5.90
C GLU A 59 -43.37 -51.30 4.68
N GLN A 60 -44.23 -50.44 4.14
CA GLN A 60 -45.13 -50.76 3.03
C GLN A 60 -45.15 -49.60 1.99
N PRO A 61 -44.24 -49.61 1.00
CA PRO A 61 -44.13 -48.54 0.01
C PRO A 61 -45.18 -48.60 -1.11
N GLN A 62 -46.02 -49.63 -1.18
CA GLN A 62 -47.04 -49.75 -2.23
C GLN A 62 -48.37 -49.18 -1.73
N GLU A 63 -48.83 -48.09 -2.36
CA GLU A 63 -50.15 -47.51 -2.18
C GLU A 63 -51.23 -48.49 -2.68
N ASP A 64 -52.39 -48.54 -2.02
CA ASP A 64 -53.48 -49.43 -2.43
C ASP A 64 -54.85 -48.85 -2.05
N ALA A 65 -55.68 -48.65 -3.07
CA ALA A 65 -57.07 -48.24 -2.91
C ALA A 65 -57.96 -49.31 -2.24
N ARG A 66 -57.59 -50.60 -2.32
CA ARG A 66 -58.41 -51.74 -1.87
C ARG A 66 -58.18 -52.11 -0.40
N LEU A 67 -57.00 -51.79 0.14
CA LEU A 67 -56.68 -51.95 1.57
C LEU A 67 -57.71 -51.24 2.47
N GLY A 68 -58.30 -50.15 1.97
CA GLY A 68 -59.39 -49.41 2.63
C GLY A 68 -60.56 -50.27 3.11
N LYS A 69 -61.16 -51.03 2.18
CA LYS A 69 -62.39 -51.80 2.44
C LYS A 69 -62.20 -52.98 3.38
N ARG A 70 -60.98 -53.53 3.48
CA ARG A 70 -60.69 -54.68 4.35
C ARG A 70 -60.35 -54.29 5.79
N LEU A 71 -59.82 -53.07 5.98
CA LEU A 71 -59.21 -52.64 7.24
C LEU A 71 -59.86 -51.39 7.83
N TYR A 72 -61.08 -51.03 7.37
CA TYR A 72 -61.81 -49.83 7.79
C TYR A 72 -61.02 -48.52 7.58
N LEU A 73 -60.14 -48.47 6.57
CA LEU A 73 -59.46 -47.25 6.14
C LEU A 73 -60.22 -46.63 4.96
N ARG A 74 -60.19 -45.29 4.79
CA ARG A 74 -60.75 -44.67 3.57
C ARG A 74 -59.98 -45.13 2.32
N ARG A 75 -58.63 -45.13 2.39
CA ARG A 75 -57.67 -45.47 1.32
C ARG A 75 -56.25 -45.47 1.91
N TYR A 76 -55.31 -46.18 1.31
CA TYR A 76 -53.89 -46.18 1.70
C TYR A 76 -53.05 -45.44 0.64
N ILE A 77 -52.79 -44.15 0.88
CA ILE A 77 -52.02 -43.24 0.00
C ILE A 77 -50.94 -42.46 0.79
N PRO A 78 -50.02 -43.18 1.47
CA PRO A 78 -49.04 -42.56 2.36
C PRO A 78 -48.11 -41.55 1.69
N TYR A 79 -47.76 -41.70 0.41
CA TYR A 79 -46.86 -40.75 -0.27
C TYR A 79 -47.55 -39.41 -0.53
N TYR A 80 -48.86 -39.40 -0.79
CA TYR A 80 -49.64 -38.16 -0.85
C TYR A 80 -49.57 -37.38 0.46
N PHE A 81 -49.85 -38.05 1.59
CA PHE A 81 -49.80 -37.42 2.92
C PHE A 81 -48.38 -37.03 3.33
N LEU A 82 -47.37 -37.83 2.98
CA LEU A 82 -45.97 -37.49 3.19
C LEU A 82 -45.57 -36.23 2.42
N GLY A 83 -45.95 -36.12 1.15
CA GLY A 83 -45.68 -34.94 0.33
C GLY A 83 -46.38 -33.70 0.87
N ARG A 84 -47.64 -33.83 1.29
CA ARG A 84 -48.40 -32.74 1.94
C ARG A 84 -47.74 -32.29 3.24
N ALA A 85 -47.35 -33.23 4.09
CA ALA A 85 -46.64 -32.91 5.33
C ALA A 85 -45.34 -32.15 5.07
N LYS A 86 -44.53 -32.61 4.10
CA LYS A 86 -43.29 -31.94 3.72
C LYS A 86 -43.54 -30.53 3.15
N PHE A 87 -44.57 -30.35 2.34
CA PHE A 87 -44.97 -29.04 1.83
C PHE A 87 -45.33 -28.05 2.94
N GLU A 88 -46.15 -28.49 3.90
CA GLU A 88 -46.56 -27.69 5.05
C GLU A 88 -45.38 -27.36 5.98
N LEU A 89 -44.39 -28.26 6.05
CA LEU A 89 -43.12 -28.04 6.75
C LEU A 89 -42.10 -27.23 5.93
N GLY A 90 -42.44 -26.79 4.70
CA GLY A 90 -41.58 -26.00 3.82
C GLY A 90 -40.54 -26.80 3.01
N ASP A 91 -40.46 -28.11 3.18
CA ASP A 91 -39.61 -29.02 2.39
C ASP A 91 -40.24 -29.30 1.01
N CYS A 92 -40.20 -28.29 0.14
CA CYS A 92 -40.79 -28.36 -1.19
C CYS A 92 -40.13 -29.43 -2.07
N ARG A 93 -38.82 -29.65 -1.89
CA ARG A 93 -38.08 -30.67 -2.65
C ARG A 93 -38.57 -32.07 -2.26
N GLY A 94 -38.54 -32.38 -0.98
CA GLY A 94 -38.98 -33.68 -0.50
C GLY A 94 -40.48 -33.91 -0.73
N ALA A 95 -41.29 -32.83 -0.76
CA ALA A 95 -42.69 -32.89 -1.14
C ALA A 95 -42.88 -33.33 -2.60
N LEU A 96 -42.17 -32.68 -3.53
CA LEU A 96 -42.20 -33.05 -4.96
C LEU A 96 -41.75 -34.50 -5.18
N GLU A 97 -40.67 -34.95 -4.53
CA GLU A 97 -40.19 -36.35 -4.60
C GLU A 97 -41.25 -37.35 -4.10
N ALA A 98 -41.95 -37.03 -3.01
CA ALA A 98 -43.00 -37.88 -2.46
C ALA A 98 -44.24 -37.92 -3.38
N TRP A 99 -44.67 -36.78 -3.92
CA TRP A 99 -45.80 -36.74 -4.86
C TRP A 99 -45.49 -37.40 -6.20
N ASP A 100 -44.28 -37.21 -6.75
CA ASP A 100 -43.81 -37.95 -7.94
C ASP A 100 -43.94 -39.46 -7.73
N THR A 101 -43.59 -39.93 -6.53
CA THR A 101 -43.76 -41.34 -6.15
C THR A 101 -45.23 -41.75 -6.11
N SER A 102 -46.11 -40.99 -5.43
CA SER A 102 -47.55 -41.29 -5.36
C SER A 102 -48.21 -41.32 -6.75
N GLU A 103 -47.90 -40.36 -7.61
CA GLU A 103 -48.43 -40.30 -8.97
C GLU A 103 -47.91 -41.47 -9.82
N SER A 104 -46.63 -41.84 -9.70
CA SER A 104 -46.08 -42.99 -10.45
C SER A 104 -46.78 -44.31 -10.12
N GLN A 105 -47.34 -44.45 -8.92
CA GLN A 105 -48.08 -45.64 -8.50
C GLN A 105 -49.53 -45.70 -9.02
N GLY A 106 -50.07 -44.59 -9.54
CA GLY A 106 -51.36 -44.58 -10.21
C GLY A 106 -52.60 -44.64 -9.29
N VAL A 107 -52.41 -44.63 -7.97
CA VAL A 107 -53.49 -44.77 -6.98
C VAL A 107 -54.18 -43.44 -6.72
N ILE A 108 -53.41 -42.35 -6.55
CA ILE A 108 -53.92 -41.04 -6.17
C ILE A 108 -54.84 -40.41 -7.24
N GLN A 109 -54.61 -40.68 -8.53
CA GLN A 109 -55.35 -40.11 -9.67
C GLN A 109 -56.85 -40.44 -9.66
N ARG A 110 -57.27 -41.45 -8.89
CA ARG A 110 -58.67 -41.87 -8.80
C ARG A 110 -59.46 -41.11 -7.72
N PHE A 111 -58.82 -40.16 -7.05
CA PHE A 111 -59.40 -39.49 -5.89
C PHE A 111 -59.34 -37.95 -6.02
N PRO A 112 -60.26 -37.22 -5.37
CA PRO A 112 -60.29 -35.76 -5.39
C PRO A 112 -58.98 -35.10 -4.92
N GLU A 113 -58.25 -35.77 -4.02
CA GLU A 113 -56.94 -35.32 -3.51
C GLU A 113 -55.90 -35.09 -4.62
N HIS A 114 -56.04 -35.73 -5.78
CA HIS A 114 -55.19 -35.46 -6.94
C HIS A 114 -55.34 -34.03 -7.48
N GLY A 115 -56.53 -33.42 -7.34
CA GLY A 115 -56.74 -32.01 -7.69
C GLY A 115 -55.93 -31.06 -6.80
N GLU A 116 -55.96 -31.29 -5.47
CA GLU A 116 -55.18 -30.51 -4.49
C GLU A 116 -53.67 -30.65 -4.73
N LEU A 117 -53.21 -31.85 -5.12
CA LEU A 117 -51.81 -32.14 -5.41
C LEU A 117 -51.25 -31.23 -6.52
N ALA A 118 -52.03 -30.93 -7.57
CA ALA A 118 -51.58 -30.07 -8.66
C ALA A 118 -51.25 -28.64 -8.17
N ASP A 119 -52.10 -28.07 -7.31
CA ASP A 119 -51.91 -26.73 -6.74
C ASP A 119 -50.68 -26.68 -5.82
N PHE A 120 -50.50 -27.71 -4.98
CA PHE A 120 -49.33 -27.80 -4.12
C PHE A 120 -48.04 -27.97 -4.91
N ARG A 121 -48.05 -28.77 -5.99
CA ARG A 121 -46.90 -28.92 -6.90
C ARG A 121 -46.52 -27.60 -7.55
N ALA A 122 -47.48 -26.87 -8.09
CA ALA A 122 -47.23 -25.57 -8.72
C ALA A 122 -46.56 -24.60 -7.71
N THR A 123 -47.06 -24.55 -6.48
CA THR A 123 -46.49 -23.74 -5.40
C THR A 123 -45.06 -24.18 -5.04
N CYS A 124 -44.82 -25.49 -4.89
CA CYS A 124 -43.48 -26.04 -4.63
C CYS A 124 -42.50 -25.72 -5.76
N GLN A 125 -42.93 -25.84 -7.01
CA GLN A 125 -42.09 -25.56 -8.18
C GLN A 125 -41.69 -24.08 -8.23
N GLU A 126 -42.60 -23.16 -7.95
CA GLU A 126 -42.30 -21.74 -7.86
C GLU A 126 -41.31 -21.42 -6.73
N ARG A 127 -41.51 -22.01 -5.54
CA ARG A 127 -40.59 -21.85 -4.40
C ARG A 127 -39.21 -22.42 -4.71
N ALA A 128 -39.14 -23.61 -5.32
CA ALA A 128 -37.91 -24.26 -5.72
C ALA A 128 -37.17 -23.44 -6.79
N ALA A 129 -37.87 -22.91 -7.79
CA ALA A 129 -37.29 -22.03 -8.80
C ALA A 129 -36.75 -20.73 -8.19
N THR A 130 -37.48 -20.13 -7.25
CA THR A 130 -37.04 -18.94 -6.52
C THR A 130 -35.77 -19.21 -5.70
N LEU A 131 -35.73 -20.33 -4.97
CA LEU A 131 -34.57 -20.74 -4.20
C LEU A 131 -33.37 -21.01 -5.11
N ALA A 132 -33.56 -21.73 -6.20
CA ALA A 132 -32.51 -22.01 -7.18
C ALA A 132 -31.92 -20.71 -7.77
N ARG A 133 -32.76 -19.72 -8.08
CA ARG A 133 -32.31 -18.38 -8.50
C ARG A 133 -31.46 -17.71 -7.42
N GLN A 134 -31.91 -17.70 -6.17
CA GLN A 134 -31.16 -17.11 -5.06
C GLN A 134 -29.81 -17.80 -4.82
N VAL A 135 -29.75 -19.13 -4.92
CA VAL A 135 -28.50 -19.89 -4.82
C VAL A 135 -27.54 -19.48 -5.92
N LYS A 136 -28.04 -19.39 -7.17
CA LYS A 136 -27.24 -18.94 -8.31
C LYS A 136 -26.71 -17.53 -8.10
N GLU A 137 -27.57 -16.58 -7.74
CA GLU A 137 -27.17 -15.18 -7.50
C GLU A 137 -26.11 -15.06 -6.39
N ALA A 138 -26.27 -15.79 -5.28
CA ALA A 138 -25.28 -15.79 -4.21
C ALA A 138 -23.93 -16.39 -4.67
N LYS A 139 -23.96 -17.41 -5.53
CA LYS A 139 -22.74 -18.02 -6.10
C LYS A 139 -22.04 -17.06 -7.05
N ASP A 140 -22.80 -16.42 -7.94
CA ASP A 140 -22.28 -15.47 -8.91
C ASP A 140 -21.65 -14.26 -8.17
N ALA A 141 -22.28 -13.76 -7.10
CA ALA A 141 -21.74 -12.69 -6.26
C ALA A 141 -20.41 -13.09 -5.58
N LEU A 142 -20.32 -14.31 -5.03
CA LEU A 142 -19.06 -14.82 -4.46
C LEU A 142 -17.95 -14.86 -5.51
N GLN A 143 -18.23 -15.40 -6.70
CA GLN A 143 -17.24 -15.50 -7.77
C GLN A 143 -16.75 -14.11 -8.23
N GLN A 144 -17.65 -13.12 -8.30
CA GLN A 144 -17.26 -11.75 -8.64
C GLN A 144 -16.39 -11.11 -7.55
N ALA A 145 -16.72 -11.30 -6.28
CA ALA A 145 -15.92 -10.81 -5.16
C ALA A 145 -14.53 -11.46 -5.12
N GLU A 146 -14.44 -12.75 -5.43
CA GLU A 146 -13.18 -13.48 -5.58
C GLU A 146 -12.32 -12.91 -6.71
N GLY A 147 -12.90 -12.72 -7.89
CA GLY A 147 -12.20 -12.09 -9.02
C GLY A 147 -11.70 -10.68 -8.70
N ALA A 148 -12.48 -9.88 -7.97
CA ALA A 148 -12.05 -8.56 -7.51
C ALA A 148 -10.86 -8.63 -6.53
N GLY A 149 -10.87 -9.60 -5.61
CA GLY A 149 -9.76 -9.84 -4.68
C GLY A 149 -8.48 -10.33 -5.39
N GLU A 150 -8.61 -11.21 -6.39
CA GLU A 150 -7.48 -11.70 -7.18
C GLU A 150 -6.76 -10.58 -7.94
N LEU A 151 -7.52 -9.62 -8.49
CA LEU A 151 -6.96 -8.45 -9.18
C LEU A 151 -6.08 -7.59 -8.25
N LEU A 152 -6.42 -7.52 -6.95
CA LEU A 152 -5.61 -6.79 -5.97
C LEU A 152 -4.31 -7.49 -5.58
N ASN A 153 -4.26 -8.82 -5.65
CA ASN A 153 -3.05 -9.57 -5.26
C ASN A 153 -1.84 -9.25 -6.15
N GLY A 154 -2.05 -8.74 -7.36
CA GLY A 154 -1.00 -8.31 -8.28
C GLY A 154 -0.55 -6.84 -8.12
N LEU A 155 -1.26 -6.04 -7.33
CA LEU A 155 -0.99 -4.59 -7.23
C LEU A 155 0.19 -4.17 -6.35
N PRO A 156 0.61 -4.88 -5.29
CA PRO A 156 1.72 -4.41 -4.45
C PRO A 156 3.07 -4.40 -5.19
N THR A 157 3.32 -3.38 -6.02
CA THR A 157 4.61 -3.15 -6.67
C THR A 157 5.60 -2.49 -5.69
N PRO A 158 6.91 -2.55 -5.96
CA PRO A 158 7.91 -1.82 -5.16
C PRO A 158 7.58 -0.32 -4.98
N GLU A 159 7.03 0.32 -6.00
CA GLU A 159 6.66 1.74 -6.01
C GLU A 159 5.46 2.00 -5.07
N MET A 160 4.52 1.05 -4.99
CA MET A 160 3.31 1.19 -4.18
C MET A 160 3.54 0.88 -2.70
N ARG A 161 4.58 0.12 -2.35
CA ARG A 161 4.89 -0.27 -0.96
C ARG A 161 4.97 0.92 0.00
N GLY A 162 5.43 2.08 -0.47
CA GLY A 162 5.54 3.29 0.34
C GLY A 162 4.20 3.82 0.88
N PHE A 163 3.09 3.48 0.24
CA PHE A 163 1.75 3.91 0.68
C PHE A 163 0.76 2.76 0.87
N TRP A 164 1.10 1.55 0.43
CA TRP A 164 0.25 0.36 0.60
C TRP A 164 0.06 -0.01 2.08
N ASP A 165 1.14 0.06 2.88
CA ASP A 165 1.18 -0.40 4.27
C ASP A 165 1.12 0.74 5.31
N VAL A 166 1.08 1.99 4.88
CA VAL A 166 1.27 3.15 5.78
C VAL A 166 -0.07 3.73 6.24
N GLY A 167 -0.26 3.81 7.57
CA GLY A 167 -1.36 4.52 8.23
C GLY A 167 -2.55 3.64 8.67
N PRO A 168 -3.45 4.19 9.50
CA PRO A 168 -4.62 3.47 10.03
C PRO A 168 -5.69 3.15 8.98
N GLU A 169 -5.57 3.72 7.78
CA GLU A 169 -6.45 3.48 6.64
C GLU A 169 -5.66 2.97 5.42
N SER A 170 -4.57 2.24 5.68
CA SER A 170 -3.72 1.69 4.62
C SER A 170 -4.52 0.80 3.67
N LEU A 171 -4.12 0.78 2.39
CA LEU A 171 -4.76 -0.04 1.36
C LEU A 171 -4.69 -1.52 1.72
N ALA A 172 -3.59 -1.96 2.36
CA ALA A 172 -3.44 -3.30 2.90
C ALA A 172 -4.52 -3.65 3.92
N LEU A 173 -4.79 -2.77 4.89
CA LEU A 173 -5.81 -3.00 5.91
C LEU A 173 -7.22 -3.01 5.31
N GLN A 174 -7.50 -2.11 4.36
CA GLN A 174 -8.79 -2.09 3.66
C GLN A 174 -9.01 -3.37 2.85
N SER A 175 -7.98 -3.84 2.14
CA SER A 175 -7.99 -5.13 1.42
C SER A 175 -8.24 -6.30 2.38
N ALA A 176 -7.55 -6.34 3.53
CA ALA A 176 -7.73 -7.38 4.53
C ALA A 176 -9.18 -7.43 5.05
N ARG A 177 -9.77 -6.27 5.37
CA ARG A 177 -11.18 -6.15 5.80
C ARG A 177 -12.17 -6.60 4.72
N ALA A 178 -11.85 -6.37 3.44
CA ALA A 178 -12.66 -6.89 2.33
C ALA A 178 -12.55 -8.43 2.24
N GLY A 179 -11.35 -8.98 2.45
CA GLY A 179 -11.10 -10.42 2.55
C GLY A 179 -11.86 -11.09 3.70
N GLU A 180 -11.92 -10.46 4.87
CA GLU A 180 -12.72 -10.95 6.01
C GLU A 180 -14.22 -11.05 5.68
N ARG A 181 -14.77 -10.06 4.94
CA ARG A 181 -16.17 -10.09 4.49
C ARG A 181 -16.43 -11.21 3.49
N LEU A 182 -15.51 -11.39 2.53
CA LEU A 182 -15.60 -12.50 1.57
C LEU A 182 -15.56 -13.86 2.28
N GLU A 183 -14.70 -14.01 3.28
CA GLU A 183 -14.62 -15.24 4.07
C GLU A 183 -15.89 -15.47 4.92
N ALA A 184 -16.49 -14.41 5.46
CA ALA A 184 -17.79 -14.50 6.12
C ALA A 184 -18.90 -14.93 5.15
N ALA A 185 -18.92 -14.40 3.93
CA ALA A 185 -19.84 -14.80 2.87
C ALA A 185 -19.67 -16.30 2.52
N ARG A 186 -18.43 -16.77 2.35
CA ARG A 186 -18.13 -18.19 2.10
C ARG A 186 -18.61 -19.10 3.22
N LYS A 187 -18.37 -18.73 4.48
CA LYS A 187 -18.84 -19.50 5.64
C LYS A 187 -20.37 -19.56 5.70
N SER A 188 -21.06 -18.44 5.43
CA SER A 188 -22.52 -18.40 5.33
C SER A 188 -23.05 -19.31 4.19
N PHE A 189 -22.37 -19.31 3.04
CA PHE A 189 -22.66 -20.18 1.89
C PHE A 189 -22.35 -21.66 2.15
N ALA A 190 -21.35 -21.99 2.97
CA ALA A 190 -20.96 -23.37 3.26
C ALA A 190 -21.80 -23.99 4.40
N GLY A 191 -22.18 -23.18 5.39
CA GLY A 191 -22.90 -23.63 6.60
C GLY A 191 -24.39 -23.92 6.40
N ARG A 192 -24.93 -23.72 5.19
CA ARG A 192 -26.33 -24.01 4.90
C ARG A 192 -26.51 -25.51 4.73
N GLY A 193 -27.24 -26.10 5.68
CA GLY A 193 -27.79 -27.44 5.55
C GLY A 193 -28.87 -27.52 4.46
N ASP A 194 -29.37 -28.73 4.22
CA ASP A 194 -30.55 -28.96 3.39
C ASP A 194 -31.80 -28.93 4.28
N PRO A 195 -32.83 -28.09 4.02
CA PRO A 195 -32.97 -27.15 2.92
C PRO A 195 -32.27 -25.79 3.15
N ALA A 196 -31.81 -25.19 2.04
CA ALA A 196 -31.14 -23.89 2.07
C ALA A 196 -32.09 -22.77 2.54
N ASP A 197 -31.70 -22.07 3.60
CA ASP A 197 -32.45 -20.92 4.13
C ASP A 197 -32.37 -19.70 3.18
N PRO A 198 -33.49 -19.20 2.64
CA PRO A 198 -33.52 -17.99 1.80
C PRO A 198 -32.92 -16.75 2.46
N ALA A 199 -33.01 -16.61 3.80
CA ALA A 199 -32.44 -15.47 4.50
C ALA A 199 -30.90 -15.54 4.49
N ALA A 200 -30.32 -16.71 4.78
CA ALA A 200 -28.89 -16.95 4.68
C ALA A 200 -28.35 -16.70 3.24
N LEU A 201 -29.12 -17.05 2.20
CA LEU A 201 -28.73 -16.76 0.81
C LEU A 201 -28.65 -15.25 0.52
N ARG A 202 -29.65 -14.49 0.97
CA ARG A 202 -29.64 -13.02 0.83
C ARG A 202 -28.49 -12.39 1.61
N GLN A 203 -28.23 -12.87 2.83
CA GLN A 203 -27.10 -12.40 3.63
C GLN A 203 -25.76 -12.72 2.98
N THR A 204 -25.59 -13.93 2.45
CA THR A 204 -24.38 -14.32 1.72
C THR A 204 -24.14 -13.40 0.52
N ARG A 205 -25.18 -13.18 -0.29
CA ARG A 205 -25.10 -12.30 -1.45
C ARG A 205 -24.69 -10.88 -1.04
N ALA A 206 -25.33 -10.32 -0.02
CA ALA A 206 -25.00 -8.98 0.48
C ALA A 206 -23.54 -8.88 0.95
N LEU A 207 -23.05 -9.84 1.73
CA LEU A 207 -21.66 -9.87 2.19
C LEU A 207 -20.66 -9.97 1.02
N ALA A 208 -20.98 -10.76 -0.01
CA ALA A 208 -20.15 -10.88 -1.20
C ALA A 208 -20.14 -9.59 -2.04
N GLU A 209 -21.30 -8.96 -2.24
CA GLU A 209 -21.42 -7.66 -2.92
C GLU A 209 -20.63 -6.56 -2.17
N GLU A 210 -20.76 -6.47 -0.85
CA GLU A 210 -19.97 -5.54 -0.01
C GLU A 210 -18.46 -5.78 -0.10
N ALA A 211 -18.04 -7.05 -0.12
CA ALA A 211 -16.62 -7.41 -0.28
C ALA A 211 -16.10 -6.98 -1.66
N ARG A 212 -16.86 -7.25 -2.73
CA ARG A 212 -16.54 -6.83 -4.10
C ARG A 212 -16.37 -5.33 -4.21
N GLU A 213 -17.35 -4.56 -3.73
CA GLU A 213 -17.30 -3.09 -3.75
C GLU A 213 -16.11 -2.54 -2.94
N SER A 214 -15.79 -3.19 -1.82
CA SER A 214 -14.62 -2.82 -1.01
C SER A 214 -13.32 -3.07 -1.76
N PHE A 215 -13.17 -4.21 -2.43
CA PHE A 215 -12.00 -4.50 -3.26
C PHE A 215 -11.87 -3.53 -4.45
N GLU A 216 -12.97 -3.26 -5.16
CA GLU A 216 -12.99 -2.30 -6.27
C GLU A 216 -12.59 -0.89 -5.80
N ARG A 217 -13.05 -0.46 -4.62
CA ARG A 217 -12.65 0.82 -4.02
C ARG A 217 -11.16 0.86 -3.68
N VAL A 218 -10.63 -0.20 -3.07
CA VAL A 218 -9.19 -0.30 -2.78
C VAL A 218 -8.37 -0.20 -4.06
N ARG A 219 -8.81 -0.88 -5.12
CA ARG A 219 -8.16 -0.81 -6.43
C ARG A 219 -8.17 0.60 -7.01
N ALA A 220 -9.33 1.26 -7.03
CA ALA A 220 -9.44 2.61 -7.57
C ALA A 220 -8.55 3.61 -6.81
N LEU A 221 -8.50 3.51 -5.47
CA LEU A 221 -7.58 4.31 -4.66
C LEU A 221 -6.12 3.97 -4.96
N ALA A 222 -5.79 2.70 -5.12
CA ALA A 222 -4.45 2.26 -5.45
C ALA A 222 -3.97 2.83 -6.81
N ASP A 223 -4.84 2.77 -7.82
CA ASP A 223 -4.60 3.34 -9.15
C ASP A 223 -4.40 4.86 -9.08
N GLN A 224 -5.26 5.57 -8.34
CA GLN A 224 -5.12 7.02 -8.11
C GLN A 224 -3.77 7.37 -7.46
N ARG A 225 -3.38 6.66 -6.41
CA ARG A 225 -2.11 6.91 -5.70
C ARG A 225 -0.90 6.64 -6.59
N LEU A 226 -0.98 5.63 -7.44
CA LEU A 226 0.05 5.34 -8.42
C LEU A 226 0.18 6.48 -9.44
N GLU A 227 -0.93 7.00 -9.95
CA GLU A 227 -0.93 8.15 -10.86
C GLU A 227 -0.35 9.41 -10.19
N GLU A 228 -0.75 9.73 -8.96
CA GLU A 228 -0.19 10.83 -8.16
C GLU A 228 1.33 10.67 -7.96
N ALA A 229 1.80 9.45 -7.66
CA ALA A 229 3.21 9.16 -7.48
C ALA A 229 4.01 9.33 -8.80
N LEU A 230 3.48 8.83 -9.91
CA LEU A 230 4.10 9.00 -11.24
C LEU A 230 4.15 10.47 -11.67
N ALA A 231 3.08 11.23 -11.43
CA ALA A 231 3.06 12.67 -11.69
C ALA A 231 4.10 13.41 -10.85
N THR A 232 4.26 13.04 -9.58
CA THR A 232 5.27 13.60 -8.69
C THR A 232 6.69 13.28 -9.17
N LEU A 233 6.94 12.05 -9.60
CA LEU A 233 8.23 11.63 -10.17
C LEU A 233 8.57 12.46 -11.43
N SER A 234 7.62 12.56 -12.37
CA SER A 234 7.81 13.35 -13.59
C SER A 234 8.12 14.83 -13.27
N SER A 235 7.38 15.44 -12.34
CA SER A 235 7.61 16.82 -11.90
C SER A 235 9.00 17.02 -11.26
N LEU A 236 9.46 16.04 -10.46
CA LEU A 236 10.80 16.09 -9.88
C LEU A 236 11.90 15.97 -10.93
N GLU A 237 11.75 15.07 -11.91
CA GLU A 237 12.68 14.93 -13.03
C GLU A 237 12.77 16.21 -13.87
N GLU A 238 11.62 16.82 -14.18
CA GLU A 238 11.56 18.12 -14.88
C GLU A 238 12.25 19.22 -14.06
N SER A 239 12.12 19.20 -12.73
CA SER A 239 12.76 20.19 -11.84
C SER A 239 14.29 20.02 -11.75
N LEU A 240 14.83 18.83 -12.03
CA LEU A 240 16.27 18.57 -12.03
C LEU A 240 16.96 19.17 -13.27
N GLU A 241 16.27 19.21 -14.40
CA GLU A 241 16.84 19.66 -15.66
C GLU A 241 17.37 21.12 -15.65
N PRO A 242 16.64 22.14 -15.14
CA PRO A 242 17.20 23.48 -15.01
C PRO A 242 18.39 23.54 -14.04
N LEU A 243 18.40 22.72 -12.97
CA LEU A 243 19.53 22.64 -12.05
C LEU A 243 20.76 22.03 -12.73
N ARG A 244 20.61 20.98 -13.55
CA ARG A 244 21.70 20.39 -14.34
C ARG A 244 22.31 21.42 -15.27
N ARG A 245 21.49 22.15 -16.04
CA ARG A 245 21.97 23.22 -16.93
C ARG A 245 22.67 24.35 -16.18
N ARG A 246 22.14 24.77 -15.01
CA ARG A 246 22.79 25.78 -14.17
C ARG A 246 24.14 25.27 -13.65
N ALA A 247 24.21 24.04 -13.15
CA ALA A 247 25.45 23.43 -12.69
C ALA A 247 26.52 23.31 -13.79
N GLN A 248 26.14 22.85 -14.99
CA GLN A 248 27.05 22.78 -16.14
C GLN A 248 27.59 24.16 -16.53
N ARG A 249 26.73 25.20 -16.56
CA ARG A 249 27.17 26.58 -16.81
C ARG A 249 28.12 27.09 -15.73
N SER A 250 27.82 26.84 -14.45
CA SER A 250 28.68 27.27 -13.34
C SER A 250 30.05 26.59 -13.40
N LEU A 251 30.12 25.29 -13.74
CA LEU A 251 31.38 24.58 -13.97
C LEU A 251 32.17 25.15 -15.15
N ALA A 252 31.50 25.46 -16.26
CA ALA A 252 32.14 26.08 -17.42
C ALA A 252 32.69 27.47 -17.09
N ASN A 253 31.93 28.28 -16.34
CA ASN A 253 32.32 29.64 -15.96
C ASN A 253 33.57 29.68 -15.08
N ILE A 254 33.83 28.65 -14.27
CA ILE A 254 35.00 28.60 -13.39
C ILE A 254 36.17 27.83 -13.99
N ALA A 255 36.05 27.29 -15.21
CA ALA A 255 37.06 26.43 -15.81
C ALA A 255 38.45 27.10 -15.93
N TYR A 256 38.50 28.44 -16.01
CA TYR A 256 39.73 29.22 -16.05
C TYR A 256 40.56 29.17 -14.75
N LEU A 257 39.97 28.74 -13.64
CA LEU A 257 40.63 28.65 -12.32
C LEU A 257 41.42 27.34 -12.14
N ARG A 258 41.68 26.55 -13.19
CA ARG A 258 42.41 25.28 -13.07
C ARG A 258 43.93 25.51 -12.95
N PRO A 259 44.63 24.82 -12.02
CA PRO A 259 44.11 23.89 -11.01
C PRO A 259 43.32 24.62 -9.90
N TYR A 260 42.17 24.05 -9.51
CA TYR A 260 41.26 24.69 -8.56
C TYR A 260 41.88 24.80 -7.16
N PRO A 261 41.61 25.89 -6.40
CA PRO A 261 41.92 25.96 -4.98
C PRO A 261 41.25 24.81 -4.21
N PRO A 262 41.84 24.26 -3.13
CA PRO A 262 41.35 23.05 -2.46
C PRO A 262 39.85 23.08 -2.11
N GLY A 263 39.35 24.17 -1.51
CA GLY A 263 37.93 24.29 -1.16
C GLY A 263 36.98 24.33 -2.37
N LEU A 264 37.46 24.82 -3.52
CA LEU A 264 36.70 24.83 -4.77
C LEU A 264 36.79 23.46 -5.46
N ALA A 265 37.95 22.80 -5.40
CA ALA A 265 38.18 21.48 -5.98
C ALA A 265 37.23 20.41 -5.40
N ASP A 266 37.00 20.42 -4.09
CA ASP A 266 36.06 19.52 -3.41
C ASP A 266 34.61 19.76 -3.88
N SER A 267 34.21 21.04 -3.96
CA SER A 267 32.87 21.44 -4.44
C SER A 267 32.64 21.02 -5.88
N VAL A 268 33.64 21.21 -6.76
CA VAL A 268 33.58 20.79 -8.17
C VAL A 268 33.44 19.27 -8.27
N THR A 269 34.29 18.52 -7.57
CA THR A 269 34.25 17.04 -7.58
C THR A 269 32.89 16.50 -7.12
N ARG A 270 32.34 17.08 -6.04
CA ARG A 270 31.01 16.72 -5.55
C ARG A 270 29.92 17.06 -6.56
N LEU A 271 29.98 18.24 -7.19
CA LEU A 271 28.99 18.66 -8.18
C LEU A 271 29.00 17.76 -9.42
N GLU A 272 30.19 17.40 -9.91
CA GLU A 272 30.36 16.47 -11.04
C GLU A 272 29.78 15.08 -10.71
N ALA A 273 30.03 14.56 -9.50
CA ALA A 273 29.45 13.30 -9.05
C ALA A 273 27.91 13.35 -8.97
N LEU A 274 27.33 14.46 -8.48
CA LEU A 274 25.88 14.65 -8.42
C LEU A 274 25.26 14.80 -9.82
N LEU A 275 25.94 15.50 -10.73
CA LEU A 275 25.53 15.59 -12.13
C LEU A 275 25.53 14.21 -12.80
N ALA A 276 26.58 13.43 -12.63
CA ALA A 276 26.67 12.07 -13.14
C ALA A 276 25.58 11.16 -12.55
N ALA A 277 25.32 11.24 -11.24
CA ALA A 277 24.23 10.51 -10.60
C ALA A 277 22.87 10.89 -11.20
N SER A 278 22.65 12.19 -11.46
CA SER A 278 21.41 12.68 -12.06
C SER A 278 21.23 12.23 -13.50
N GLN A 279 22.30 12.07 -14.29
CA GLN A 279 22.19 11.60 -15.68
C GLN A 279 21.92 10.09 -15.77
N ASN A 280 22.28 9.34 -14.73
CA ASN A 280 22.14 7.89 -14.65
C ASN A 280 20.94 7.46 -13.78
N LEU A 281 19.88 8.29 -13.70
CA LEU A 281 18.66 7.93 -13.01
C LEU A 281 18.02 6.69 -13.66
N ARG A 282 17.53 5.78 -12.82
CA ARG A 282 16.85 4.57 -13.28
C ARG A 282 15.33 4.82 -13.20
N PRO A 283 14.52 4.17 -14.05
CA PRO A 283 13.05 4.23 -13.92
C PRO A 283 12.52 3.81 -12.54
N SER A 284 13.31 3.05 -11.77
CA SER A 284 12.97 2.58 -10.42
C SER A 284 13.50 3.47 -9.29
N THR A 285 13.98 4.69 -9.59
CA THR A 285 14.47 5.60 -8.55
C THR A 285 13.29 6.12 -7.72
N SER A 286 13.38 6.01 -6.40
CA SER A 286 12.31 6.47 -5.51
C SER A 286 12.17 7.99 -5.50
N THR A 287 10.96 8.50 -5.25
CA THR A 287 10.69 9.94 -5.07
C THR A 287 11.61 10.55 -4.02
N SER A 288 11.84 9.86 -2.91
CA SER A 288 12.72 10.33 -1.84
C SER A 288 14.19 10.47 -2.25
N ASP A 289 14.66 9.62 -3.18
CA ASP A 289 16.02 9.68 -3.69
C ASP A 289 16.18 10.83 -4.68
N LEU A 290 15.18 11.07 -5.53
CA LEU A 290 15.15 12.23 -6.43
C LEU A 290 15.12 13.54 -5.65
N GLU A 291 14.30 13.66 -4.60
CA GLU A 291 14.26 14.85 -3.76
C GLU A 291 15.60 15.11 -3.07
N ARG A 292 16.24 14.06 -2.54
CA ARG A 292 17.57 14.16 -1.92
C ARG A 292 18.62 14.58 -2.92
N LEU A 293 18.61 13.99 -4.12
CA LEU A 293 19.52 14.35 -5.20
C LEU A 293 19.34 15.82 -5.62
N ARG A 294 18.08 16.26 -5.83
CA ARG A 294 17.74 17.64 -6.16
C ARG A 294 18.28 18.61 -5.13
N LYS A 295 18.00 18.35 -3.85
CA LYS A 295 18.46 19.19 -2.73
C LYS A 295 19.98 19.25 -2.66
N ASN A 296 20.66 18.11 -2.75
CA ASN A 296 22.12 18.06 -2.71
C ASN A 296 22.75 18.80 -3.89
N LEU A 297 22.15 18.71 -5.08
CA LEU A 297 22.60 19.41 -6.27
C LEU A 297 22.45 20.92 -6.11
N GLU A 298 21.30 21.38 -5.63
CA GLU A 298 21.01 22.78 -5.35
C GLU A 298 21.97 23.36 -4.28
N ASP A 299 22.13 22.68 -3.15
CA ASP A 299 23.00 23.11 -2.05
C ASP A 299 24.46 23.21 -2.50
N THR A 300 24.95 22.20 -3.23
CA THR A 300 26.34 22.18 -3.75
C THR A 300 26.56 23.28 -4.77
N LEU A 301 25.59 23.50 -5.66
CA LEU A 301 25.65 24.54 -6.67
C LEU A 301 25.67 25.94 -6.05
N ASN A 302 24.79 26.21 -5.09
CA ASN A 302 24.78 27.48 -4.35
C ASN A 302 26.07 27.68 -3.53
N GLY A 303 26.66 26.59 -3.01
CA GLY A 303 27.98 26.60 -2.39
C GLY A 303 29.09 27.00 -3.38
N LEU A 304 29.12 26.34 -4.54
CA LEU A 304 30.10 26.60 -5.60
C LEU A 304 30.01 28.04 -6.10
N GLU A 305 28.81 28.53 -6.41
CA GLU A 305 28.60 29.88 -6.94
C GLU A 305 29.05 30.96 -5.95
N ARG A 306 28.89 30.74 -4.64
CA ARG A 306 29.42 31.63 -3.60
C ARG A 306 30.95 31.62 -3.56
N GLN A 307 31.56 30.43 -3.67
CA GLN A 307 33.03 30.28 -3.68
C GLN A 307 33.67 30.82 -4.95
N SER A 308 32.94 30.83 -6.08
CA SER A 308 33.44 31.28 -7.37
C SER A 308 33.17 32.74 -7.68
N GLN A 309 32.60 33.51 -6.75
CA GLN A 309 32.37 34.93 -7.00
C GLN A 309 33.71 35.63 -7.21
N THR A 310 33.85 36.25 -8.39
CA THR A 310 35.05 37.02 -8.70
C THR A 310 35.21 38.14 -7.67
N PRO A 311 36.39 38.31 -7.06
CA PRO A 311 36.63 39.41 -6.15
C PRO A 311 36.30 40.76 -6.83
N PRO A 312 35.79 41.75 -6.09
CA PRO A 312 35.52 43.07 -6.65
C PRO A 312 36.76 43.64 -7.35
N ARG A 313 36.57 44.29 -8.50
CA ARG A 313 37.69 44.77 -9.34
C ARG A 313 38.67 45.66 -8.55
N ALA A 314 38.17 46.55 -7.70
CA ALA A 314 39.01 47.39 -6.84
C ALA A 314 39.93 46.57 -5.93
N LEU A 315 39.44 45.46 -5.38
CA LEU A 315 40.24 44.55 -4.56
C LEU A 315 41.31 43.82 -5.39
N MET A 316 40.99 43.45 -6.64
CA MET A 316 41.98 42.85 -7.56
C MET A 316 43.07 43.85 -7.93
N THR A 317 42.70 45.08 -8.31
CA THR A 317 43.65 46.16 -8.62
C THR A 317 44.54 46.48 -7.41
N ALA A 318 43.95 46.60 -6.23
CA ALA A 318 44.66 46.86 -4.99
C ALA A 318 45.64 45.72 -4.64
N ALA A 319 45.24 44.46 -4.83
CA ALA A 319 46.13 43.33 -4.65
C ALA A 319 47.32 43.39 -5.63
N GLU A 320 47.07 43.65 -6.91
CA GLU A 320 48.13 43.80 -7.91
C GLU A 320 49.11 44.94 -7.57
N ALA A 321 48.59 46.11 -7.17
CA ALA A 321 49.37 47.24 -6.72
C ALA A 321 50.23 46.89 -5.49
N PHE A 322 49.65 46.21 -4.50
CA PHE A 322 50.35 45.77 -3.29
C PHE A 322 51.53 44.87 -3.63
N PHE A 323 51.30 43.83 -4.45
CA PHE A 323 52.35 42.89 -4.83
C PHE A 323 53.39 43.49 -5.78
N SER A 324 53.06 44.61 -6.45
CA SER A 324 54.00 45.39 -7.26
C SER A 324 54.80 46.41 -6.43
N GLY A 325 54.61 46.47 -5.10
CA GLY A 325 55.27 47.43 -4.22
C GLY A 325 54.73 48.86 -4.33
N ARG A 326 53.61 49.08 -5.04
CA ARG A 326 52.96 50.38 -5.18
C ARG A 326 51.95 50.59 -4.05
N TYR A 327 52.44 50.77 -2.83
CA TYR A 327 51.60 50.80 -1.64
C TYR A 327 50.66 52.01 -1.57
N ASP A 328 51.05 53.16 -2.10
CA ASP A 328 50.17 54.33 -2.17
C ASP A 328 48.95 54.08 -3.07
N ASP A 329 49.13 53.39 -4.20
CA ASP A 329 48.04 52.99 -5.10
C ASP A 329 47.01 52.10 -4.40
N VAL A 330 47.45 51.21 -3.49
CA VAL A 330 46.54 50.38 -2.67
C VAL A 330 45.62 51.26 -1.82
N LEU A 331 46.15 52.34 -1.25
CA LEU A 331 45.36 53.27 -0.46
C LEU A 331 44.37 54.00 -1.35
N SER A 332 44.80 54.50 -2.52
CA SER A 332 43.93 55.21 -3.46
C SER A 332 42.81 54.33 -4.03
N GLU A 333 43.10 53.07 -4.36
CA GLU A 333 42.13 52.15 -4.96
C GLU A 333 41.08 51.65 -3.97
N LEU A 334 41.41 51.58 -2.66
CA LEU A 334 40.50 51.08 -1.63
C LEU A 334 39.89 52.19 -0.76
N ASP A 335 40.31 53.44 -0.93
CA ASP A 335 39.72 54.55 -0.18
C ASP A 335 38.26 54.77 -0.59
N GLY A 336 37.37 54.75 0.40
CA GLY A 336 35.93 54.95 0.19
C GLY A 336 35.19 53.85 -0.60
N VAL A 337 35.81 52.70 -0.91
CA VAL A 337 35.14 51.61 -1.64
C VAL A 337 34.12 50.92 -0.74
N ASP A 338 32.84 50.97 -1.14
CA ASP A 338 31.77 50.22 -0.47
C ASP A 338 31.78 48.75 -0.92
N LEU A 339 32.30 47.88 -0.05
CA LEU A 339 32.37 46.43 -0.28
C LEU A 339 31.22 45.73 0.43
N LYS A 340 30.22 45.31 -0.35
CA LYS A 340 29.01 44.64 0.14
C LYS A 340 29.26 43.29 0.84
N SER A 341 30.35 42.61 0.50
CA SER A 341 30.71 41.32 1.11
C SER A 341 31.65 41.56 2.29
N SER A 342 31.31 41.04 3.47
CA SER A 342 32.17 41.07 4.66
C SER A 342 33.53 40.41 4.40
N GLU A 343 33.57 39.41 3.53
CA GLU A 343 34.82 38.79 3.10
C GLU A 343 35.66 39.72 2.24
N ALA A 344 35.06 40.40 1.26
CA ALA A 344 35.78 41.38 0.44
C ALA A 344 36.29 42.55 1.30
N ALA A 345 35.46 43.05 2.23
CA ALA A 345 35.82 44.09 3.18
C ALA A 345 37.01 43.67 4.06
N ALA A 346 36.99 42.44 4.59
CA ALA A 346 38.10 41.91 5.36
C ALA A 346 39.41 41.88 4.55
N HIS A 347 39.37 41.43 3.29
CA HIS A 347 40.55 41.44 2.42
C HIS A 347 41.03 42.86 2.09
N ALA A 348 40.12 43.80 1.83
CA ALA A 348 40.49 45.19 1.57
C ALA A 348 41.19 45.82 2.78
N HIS A 349 40.64 45.63 3.99
CA HIS A 349 41.29 46.10 5.21
C HIS A 349 42.62 45.40 5.48
N LEU A 350 42.76 44.12 5.13
CA LEU A 350 44.04 43.41 5.22
C LEU A 350 45.10 44.05 4.30
N PHE A 351 44.75 44.37 3.04
CA PHE A 351 45.66 45.04 2.11
C PHE A 351 45.98 46.48 2.53
N LEU A 352 44.99 47.25 3.00
CA LEU A 352 45.20 48.59 3.56
C LEU A 352 46.17 48.55 4.76
N ALA A 353 45.95 47.64 5.70
CA ALA A 353 46.82 47.45 6.86
C ALA A 353 48.27 47.15 6.42
N ALA A 354 48.43 46.22 5.47
CA ALA A 354 49.72 45.80 4.96
C ALA A 354 50.45 46.93 4.23
N ALA A 355 49.74 47.67 3.37
CA ALA A 355 50.30 48.79 2.61
C ALA A 355 50.76 49.93 3.53
N ARG A 356 49.94 50.33 4.50
CA ARG A 356 50.29 51.38 5.48
C ARG A 356 51.45 50.96 6.36
N PHE A 357 51.51 49.70 6.79
CA PHE A 357 52.65 49.18 7.54
C PHE A 357 53.93 49.15 6.71
N ALA A 358 53.86 48.76 5.42
CA ALA A 358 55.01 48.78 4.53
C ALA A 358 55.54 50.20 4.31
N LEU A 359 54.66 51.20 4.11
CA LEU A 359 55.04 52.62 4.01
C LEU A 359 55.66 53.16 5.31
N TYR A 360 55.15 52.72 6.48
CA TYR A 360 55.74 53.06 7.77
C TYR A 360 57.18 52.54 7.88
N VAL A 361 57.41 51.26 7.58
CA VAL A 361 58.75 50.65 7.59
C VAL A 361 59.66 51.34 6.56
N GLY A 362 59.17 51.58 5.35
CA GLY A 362 59.89 52.28 4.28
C GLY A 362 60.29 53.71 4.64
N SER A 363 59.55 54.37 5.54
CA SER A 363 59.90 55.70 6.07
C SER A 363 61.02 55.69 7.13
N GLY A 364 61.61 54.52 7.39
CA GLY A 364 62.53 54.33 8.52
C GLY A 364 61.82 54.39 9.86
N GLU A 365 60.54 53.95 9.90
CA GLU A 365 59.73 53.86 11.11
C GLU A 365 59.42 55.20 11.81
N ARG A 366 59.44 56.31 11.05
CA ARG A 366 59.27 57.68 11.58
C ARG A 366 57.83 58.19 11.52
N LYS A 367 57.03 57.68 10.58
CA LYS A 367 55.64 58.12 10.33
C LYS A 367 54.62 57.37 11.20
N LEU A 368 54.52 57.75 12.47
CA LEU A 368 53.66 57.07 13.45
C LEU A 368 52.17 57.06 13.07
N GLU A 369 51.72 58.03 12.30
CA GLU A 369 50.36 58.11 11.76
C GLU A 369 50.02 56.91 10.85
N LEU A 370 50.98 56.42 10.07
CA LEU A 370 50.81 55.25 9.20
C LEU A 370 50.67 53.97 10.03
N LEU A 371 51.47 53.83 11.10
CA LEU A 371 51.38 52.70 12.02
C LEU A 371 50.02 52.69 12.74
N ALA A 372 49.57 53.85 13.23
CA ALA A 372 48.27 53.97 13.90
C ALA A 372 47.10 53.63 12.95
N ALA A 373 47.18 54.06 11.69
CA ALA A 373 46.20 53.72 10.67
C ALA A 373 46.21 52.23 10.34
N ALA A 374 47.39 51.62 10.17
CA ALA A 374 47.52 50.18 9.95
C ALA A 374 46.86 49.36 11.08
N ARG A 375 47.01 49.78 12.34
CA ARG A 375 46.34 49.11 13.48
C ARG A 375 44.81 49.17 13.37
N ARG A 376 44.26 50.32 13.00
CA ARG A 376 42.81 50.47 12.78
C ARG A 376 42.31 49.54 11.68
N ASP A 377 43.07 49.42 10.59
CA ASP A 377 42.72 48.51 9.50
C ASP A 377 42.78 47.03 9.92
N VAL A 378 43.76 46.62 10.75
CA VAL A 378 43.77 45.25 11.31
C VAL A 378 42.51 44.99 12.13
N LEU A 379 42.11 45.94 12.98
CA LEU A 379 40.89 45.83 13.78
C LEU A 379 39.63 45.78 12.90
N ALA A 380 39.57 46.60 11.85
CA ALA A 380 38.47 46.59 10.87
C ALA A 380 38.42 45.26 10.09
N CYS A 381 39.57 44.72 9.69
CA CYS A 381 39.68 43.40 9.09
C CYS A 381 39.13 42.30 10.01
N GLN A 382 39.48 42.32 11.30
CA GLN A 382 38.95 41.35 12.27
C GLN A 382 37.47 41.53 12.54
N ALA A 383 36.98 42.78 12.59
CA ALA A 383 35.55 43.06 12.75
C ALA A 383 34.75 42.52 11.56
N ALA A 384 35.27 42.65 10.33
CA ALA A 384 34.64 42.11 9.13
C ALA A 384 34.71 40.57 9.06
N ASN A 385 35.84 39.97 9.45
CA ASN A 385 35.99 38.52 9.53
C ASN A 385 37.03 38.09 10.59
N PRO A 386 36.59 37.62 11.77
CA PRO A 386 37.49 37.24 12.87
C PRO A 386 38.42 36.06 12.57
N ARG A 387 38.10 35.25 11.55
CA ARG A 387 38.92 34.10 11.14
C ARG A 387 40.01 34.48 10.14
N ARG A 388 40.02 35.71 9.63
CA ARG A 388 41.01 36.14 8.64
C ARG A 388 42.38 36.27 9.29
N ARG A 389 43.40 35.68 8.65
CA ARG A 389 44.82 35.80 8.99
C ARG A 389 45.60 36.11 7.71
N PRO A 390 46.67 36.92 7.76
CA PRO A 390 47.57 37.11 6.62
C PRO A 390 48.24 35.78 6.27
N ASP A 391 48.32 35.46 4.97
CA ASP A 391 49.09 34.31 4.49
C ASP A 391 50.59 34.62 4.61
N GLN A 392 51.32 33.78 5.36
CA GLN A 392 52.76 33.92 5.58
C GLN A 392 53.59 33.87 4.28
N ARG A 393 53.04 33.32 3.19
CA ARG A 393 53.68 33.29 1.88
C ARG A 393 53.46 34.57 1.08
N ALA A 394 52.37 35.28 1.34
CA ALA A 394 51.98 36.48 0.60
C ALA A 394 52.44 37.77 1.29
N PHE A 395 52.58 37.75 2.62
CA PHE A 395 52.93 38.92 3.41
C PHE A 395 54.26 38.75 4.14
N SER A 396 54.99 39.85 4.33
CA SER A 396 56.28 39.81 5.04
C SER A 396 56.13 39.30 6.49
N PRO A 397 57.09 38.53 7.02
CA PRO A 397 57.04 38.07 8.41
C PRO A 397 56.80 39.19 9.42
N ARG A 398 57.44 40.35 9.24
CA ARG A 398 57.24 41.53 10.11
C ARG A 398 55.80 42.02 10.13
N PHE A 399 55.09 41.98 8.99
CA PHE A 399 53.68 42.36 8.95
C PHE A 399 52.79 41.30 9.60
N VAL A 400 53.09 40.01 9.40
CA VAL A 400 52.36 38.91 10.06
C VAL A 400 52.47 39.04 11.57
N GLU A 401 53.68 39.23 12.10
CA GLU A 401 53.94 39.47 13.53
C GLU A 401 53.20 40.72 14.04
N PHE A 402 53.24 41.81 13.28
CA PHE A 402 52.50 43.03 13.60
C PHE A 402 51.00 42.77 13.69
N PHE A 403 50.43 42.07 12.69
CA PHE A 403 49.01 41.73 12.63
C PHE A 403 48.62 40.85 13.83
N GLU A 404 49.36 39.79 14.10
CA GLU A 404 49.13 38.88 15.22
C GLU A 404 49.22 39.59 16.58
N ALA A 405 50.19 40.50 16.75
CA ALA A 405 50.30 41.31 17.96
C ALA A 405 49.07 42.20 18.20
N GLN A 406 48.45 42.73 17.12
CA GLN A 406 47.21 43.50 17.27
C GLN A 406 46.00 42.62 17.59
N VAL A 407 45.97 41.38 17.09
CA VAL A 407 44.87 40.44 17.37
C VAL A 407 44.99 39.86 18.79
N GLY A 408 46.17 39.42 19.19
CA GLY A 408 46.42 38.78 20.50
C GLY A 408 46.44 39.75 21.69
N GLY A 409 46.76 41.03 21.47
CA GLY A 409 46.74 42.06 22.52
C GLY A 409 45.37 42.33 23.16
N ARG A 410 44.29 41.80 22.57
CA ARG A 410 42.93 41.88 23.15
C ARG A 410 42.64 40.86 24.24
N GLU A 411 43.31 39.72 24.25
CA GLU A 411 43.00 38.63 25.19
C GLU A 411 43.64 38.83 26.58
N GLY A 412 44.58 39.77 26.73
CA GLY A 412 45.30 40.04 27.98
C GLY A 412 44.95 41.36 28.70
N SER A 413 43.87 42.05 28.31
CA SER A 413 43.45 43.34 28.93
C SER A 413 41.96 43.37 29.31
N GLY A 414 41.36 42.19 29.51
CA GLY A 414 39.98 42.02 29.98
C GLY A 414 39.90 41.71 31.47
#